data_AF-A0A933V2Y7-F1
#
_entry.id   AF-A0A933V2Y7-F1
#
_cell.length_a   1.000
_cell.length_b   1.000
_cell.length_c   1.000
_cell.angle_alpha   90.00
_cell.angle_beta   90.00
_cell.angle_gamma   90.00
#
_symmetry.space_group_name_H-M   'P 1'
#
loop_
_entity.id
_entity.type
_entity.pdbx_description
1 polymer ?
#
loop_
_entity_poly.entity_id
_entity_poly.type
_entity_poly.pdbx_seq_one_letter_code
_entity_poly.pdbx_strand_id
1 'polypeptide(L)'
;MIASLRSPILLAALAGCMAAPPAHAHGDVTPQAVDVSTLKKLGDNWLDENPYHKDQEAERVGASAYNQNCARCHGLEAISGGIAPDLRKLDIDKETDQYFTVSVRRGKVRNGAVYMPPFEGILSQEAVWAIKAYLETRREPEDAGPRNPMEQLAKTSSCLSCHGVDNRMVGPAYREIAKRYERDKNAEAKLLRKVKKGGVGAWGKVPMPPMSAIPEKDLRALVKWILAGAR
;
A
#
# COMPACT_ATOMS: atom_id res chain seq x y z
N MET A 1 37.84 20.31 -67.64
CA MET A 1 37.56 20.61 -66.22
C MET A 1 36.05 20.65 -66.02
N ILE A 2 35.52 19.63 -65.36
CA ILE A 2 34.35 19.59 -64.43
C ILE A 2 33.26 20.67 -64.56
N ALA A 3 32.04 20.28 -64.94
CA ALA A 3 30.78 20.92 -64.53
C ALA A 3 29.62 19.91 -64.70
N SER A 4 29.32 19.09 -63.69
CA SER A 4 28.32 19.31 -62.63
C SER A 4 26.88 19.03 -63.08
N LEU A 5 26.47 17.76 -62.92
CA LEU A 5 25.08 17.30 -62.96
C LEU A 5 24.32 17.82 -61.72
N ARG A 6 23.12 18.39 -61.92
CA ARG A 6 22.07 18.45 -60.89
C ARG A 6 20.68 18.31 -61.52
N SER A 7 20.12 17.10 -61.47
CA SER A 7 18.67 16.86 -61.60
C SER A 7 18.03 16.94 -60.20
N PRO A 8 16.83 17.53 -60.06
CA PRO A 8 16.15 17.58 -58.77
C PRO A 8 15.41 16.25 -58.54
N ILE A 9 15.76 15.55 -57.46
CA ILE A 9 14.97 14.44 -56.94
C ILE A 9 13.78 15.04 -56.19
N LEU A 10 12.56 14.85 -56.72
CA LEU A 10 11.33 15.08 -55.96
C LEU A 10 11.26 14.03 -54.83
N LEU A 11 11.51 14.44 -53.60
CA LEU A 11 11.17 13.67 -52.41
C LEU A 11 9.69 13.92 -52.08
N ALA A 12 8.82 12.95 -52.39
CA ALA A 12 7.47 12.92 -51.85
C ALA A 12 7.55 12.48 -50.37
N ALA A 13 7.42 13.44 -49.46
CA ALA A 13 7.29 13.16 -48.03
C ALA A 13 5.86 12.69 -47.73
N LEU A 14 5.64 11.37 -47.69
CA LEU A 14 4.43 10.79 -47.09
C LEU A 14 4.50 10.99 -45.57
N ALA A 15 3.78 12.00 -45.08
CA ALA A 15 3.49 12.16 -43.66
C ALA A 15 2.50 11.07 -43.22
N GLY A 16 3.02 9.95 -42.74
CA GLY A 16 2.24 8.93 -42.05
C GLY A 16 1.86 9.43 -40.66
N CYS A 17 0.68 10.05 -40.52
CA CYS A 17 0.07 10.27 -39.21
C CYS A 17 -0.30 8.91 -38.61
N MET A 18 0.57 8.35 -37.76
CA MET A 18 0.21 7.20 -36.93
C MET A 18 -0.82 7.68 -35.89
N ALA A 19 -2.09 7.36 -36.11
CA ALA A 19 -3.11 7.50 -35.09
C ALA A 19 -2.80 6.48 -33.98
N ALA A 20 -2.32 6.97 -32.83
CA ALA A 20 -2.16 6.14 -31.65
C ALA A 20 -3.55 5.67 -31.19
N PRO A 21 -3.77 4.36 -30.97
CA PRO A 21 -5.04 3.89 -30.41
C PRO A 21 -5.22 4.50 -29.00
N PRO A 22 -6.47 4.78 -28.59
CA PRO A 22 -6.75 5.37 -27.29
C PRO A 22 -6.27 4.42 -26.18
N ALA A 23 -5.23 4.81 -25.47
CA ALA A 23 -4.76 4.11 -24.28
C ALA A 23 -5.81 4.27 -23.16
N HIS A 24 -6.46 3.18 -22.77
CA HIS A 24 -7.31 3.16 -21.57
C HIS A 24 -6.41 3.16 -20.34
N ALA A 25 -6.12 4.36 -19.81
CA ALA A 25 -5.23 4.57 -18.68
C ALA A 25 -5.84 4.20 -17.30
N HIS A 26 -6.98 3.52 -17.29
CA HIS A 26 -7.60 3.00 -16.08
C HIS A 26 -7.69 1.49 -16.25
N GLY A 27 -6.85 0.76 -15.49
CA GLY A 27 -6.88 -0.70 -15.47
C GLY A 27 -8.29 -1.21 -15.16
N ASP A 28 -8.57 -2.42 -15.65
CA ASP A 28 -9.86 -3.05 -15.47
C ASP A 28 -10.22 -3.10 -13.96
N VAL A 29 -11.35 -2.48 -13.61
CA VAL A 29 -11.86 -2.44 -12.22
C VAL A 29 -12.73 -3.67 -11.91
N THR A 30 -12.82 -4.62 -12.83
CA THR A 30 -13.50 -5.90 -12.59
C THR A 30 -12.72 -6.75 -11.58
N PRO A 31 -13.41 -7.36 -10.60
CA PRO A 31 -12.77 -8.30 -9.69
C PRO A 31 -12.06 -9.44 -10.42
N GLN A 32 -10.87 -9.81 -9.93
CA GLN A 32 -10.02 -10.82 -10.54
C GLN A 32 -9.95 -12.05 -9.65
N ALA A 33 -9.95 -13.24 -10.27
CA ALA A 33 -9.72 -14.49 -9.57
C ALA A 33 -8.32 -14.54 -8.94
N VAL A 34 -8.19 -15.30 -7.85
CA VAL A 34 -6.95 -15.40 -7.06
C VAL A 34 -6.45 -16.84 -7.13
N ASP A 35 -5.15 -17.01 -7.38
CA ASP A 35 -4.50 -18.32 -7.26
C ASP A 35 -4.36 -18.72 -5.80
N VAL A 36 -5.09 -19.77 -5.43
CA VAL A 36 -5.14 -20.37 -4.09
C VAL A 36 -4.61 -21.81 -4.10
N SER A 37 -3.83 -22.18 -5.11
CA SER A 37 -3.30 -23.54 -5.26
C SER A 37 -2.39 -23.98 -4.11
N THR A 38 -1.69 -23.03 -3.48
CA THR A 38 -0.77 -23.28 -2.36
C THR A 38 -1.44 -23.33 -0.99
N LEU A 39 -2.72 -22.96 -0.90
CA LEU A 39 -3.48 -22.95 0.36
C LEU A 39 -4.08 -24.32 0.65
N LYS A 40 -4.24 -24.64 1.95
CA LYS A 40 -5.02 -25.79 2.40
C LYS A 40 -6.44 -25.66 1.86
N LYS A 41 -6.85 -26.61 1.01
CA LYS A 41 -8.19 -26.60 0.39
C LYS A 41 -9.30 -26.69 1.42
N LEU A 42 -10.36 -25.95 1.17
CA LEU A 42 -11.57 -25.96 1.98
C LEU A 42 -12.66 -26.73 1.25
N GLY A 43 -13.70 -27.14 2.00
CA GLY A 43 -14.86 -27.82 1.42
C GLY A 43 -15.79 -26.86 0.69
N ASP A 44 -16.82 -27.41 0.05
CA ASP A 44 -17.81 -26.64 -0.72
C ASP A 44 -18.68 -25.73 0.16
N ASN A 45 -18.86 -26.11 1.42
CA ASN A 45 -19.61 -25.32 2.38
C ASN A 45 -18.75 -24.18 2.93
N TRP A 46 -19.33 -22.99 2.97
CA TRP A 46 -18.72 -21.85 3.63
C TRP A 46 -18.61 -22.11 5.13
N LEU A 47 -17.40 -21.94 5.65
CA LEU A 47 -17.10 -21.94 7.07
C LEU A 47 -17.60 -20.62 7.70
N ASP A 48 -17.86 -20.66 8.99
CA ASP A 48 -18.32 -19.48 9.75
C ASP A 48 -17.16 -18.65 10.33
N GLU A 49 -15.97 -19.23 10.41
CA GLU A 49 -14.79 -18.67 11.06
C GLU A 49 -13.57 -18.89 10.16
N ASN A 50 -12.60 -17.97 10.21
CA ASN A 50 -11.44 -18.01 9.35
C ASN A 50 -10.53 -19.23 9.66
N PRO A 51 -10.41 -20.21 8.75
CA PRO A 51 -9.58 -21.39 8.98
C PRO A 51 -8.06 -21.12 8.89
N TYR A 52 -7.67 -19.92 8.45
CA TYR A 52 -6.28 -19.54 8.17
C TYR A 52 -5.69 -18.54 9.17
N HIS A 53 -6.26 -18.44 10.37
CA HIS A 53 -5.69 -17.61 11.43
C HIS A 53 -4.19 -17.90 11.63
N LYS A 54 -3.37 -16.84 11.54
CA LYS A 54 -1.90 -16.89 11.73
C LYS A 54 -1.15 -17.81 10.74
N ASP A 55 -1.76 -18.18 9.62
CA ASP A 55 -1.10 -18.92 8.54
C ASP A 55 -0.32 -17.95 7.64
N GLN A 56 1.00 -18.10 7.59
CA GLN A 56 1.89 -17.20 6.84
C GLN A 56 1.70 -17.32 5.31
N GLU A 57 1.36 -18.49 4.81
CA GLU A 57 1.14 -18.68 3.38
C GLU A 57 -0.22 -18.09 2.97
N ALA A 58 -1.24 -18.24 3.82
CA ALA A 58 -2.51 -17.55 3.64
C ALA A 58 -2.36 -16.02 3.75
N GLU A 59 -1.51 -15.51 4.64
CA GLU A 59 -1.18 -14.09 4.70
C GLU A 59 -0.55 -13.63 3.37
N ARG A 60 0.43 -14.37 2.84
CA ARG A 60 1.12 -14.04 1.59
C ARG A 60 0.15 -14.01 0.39
N VAL A 61 -0.69 -15.04 0.25
CA VAL A 61 -1.71 -15.10 -0.80
C VAL A 61 -2.75 -14.00 -0.59
N GLY A 62 -3.18 -13.79 0.66
CA GLY A 62 -4.13 -12.77 1.07
C GLY A 62 -3.68 -11.35 0.77
N ALA A 63 -2.40 -11.03 1.03
CA ALA A 63 -1.82 -9.73 0.71
C ALA A 63 -1.87 -9.45 -0.80
N SER A 64 -1.53 -10.44 -1.62
CA SER A 64 -1.63 -10.35 -3.08
C SER A 64 -3.08 -10.16 -3.53
N ALA A 65 -3.99 -11.01 -3.04
CA ALA A 65 -5.42 -10.94 -3.35
C ALA A 65 -6.05 -9.60 -2.96
N TYR A 66 -5.72 -9.10 -1.78
CA TYR A 66 -6.17 -7.82 -1.24
C TYR A 66 -5.70 -6.65 -2.12
N ASN A 67 -4.42 -6.64 -2.50
CA ASN A 67 -3.87 -5.59 -3.34
C ASN A 67 -4.51 -5.53 -4.72
N GLN A 68 -4.89 -6.68 -5.28
CA GLN A 68 -5.55 -6.77 -6.58
C GLN A 68 -7.02 -6.32 -6.51
N ASN A 69 -7.75 -6.71 -5.47
CA ASN A 69 -9.21 -6.61 -5.44
C ASN A 69 -9.78 -5.54 -4.50
N CYS A 70 -9.04 -5.13 -3.47
CA CYS A 70 -9.61 -4.36 -2.35
C CYS A 70 -8.90 -3.02 -2.11
N ALA A 71 -7.57 -2.98 -2.30
CA ALA A 71 -6.74 -1.85 -1.89
C ALA A 71 -7.09 -0.53 -2.57
N ARG A 72 -7.67 -0.56 -3.77
CA ARG A 72 -8.10 0.65 -4.49
C ARG A 72 -9.17 1.45 -3.74
N CYS A 73 -10.02 0.79 -2.96
CA CYS A 73 -11.10 1.45 -2.19
C CYS A 73 -10.80 1.48 -0.68
N HIS A 74 -10.24 0.39 -0.16
CA HIS A 74 -9.95 0.24 1.27
C HIS A 74 -8.53 0.69 1.66
N GLY A 75 -7.73 1.14 0.68
CA GLY A 75 -6.38 1.64 0.86
C GLY A 75 -5.30 0.56 0.80
N LEU A 76 -4.06 0.97 0.53
CA LEU A 76 -2.92 0.06 0.65
C LEU A 76 -2.73 -0.33 2.12
N GLU A 77 -2.38 -1.59 2.36
CA GLU A 77 -2.24 -2.14 3.72
C GLU A 77 -3.51 -2.02 4.58
N ALA A 78 -4.69 -1.93 3.94
CA ALA A 78 -5.97 -1.67 4.58
C ALA A 78 -6.13 -0.32 5.26
N ILE A 79 -5.20 0.61 5.04
CA ILE A 79 -5.24 1.97 5.55
C ILE A 79 -6.11 2.82 4.63
N SER A 80 -7.38 2.99 4.98
CA SER A 80 -8.31 3.73 4.14
C SER A 80 -7.95 5.21 4.01
N GLY A 81 -8.06 5.72 2.77
CA GLY A 81 -8.01 7.14 2.43
C GLY A 81 -9.36 7.87 2.50
N GLY A 82 -10.43 7.20 2.94
CA GLY A 82 -11.77 7.77 3.09
C GLY A 82 -12.81 7.34 2.04
N ILE A 83 -12.42 6.54 1.04
CA ILE A 83 -13.34 6.02 0.02
C ILE A 83 -14.23 4.91 0.61
N ALA A 84 -13.63 3.95 1.31
CA ALA A 84 -14.32 2.86 2.01
C ALA A 84 -13.84 2.76 3.47
N PRO A 85 -14.44 1.95 4.35
CA PRO A 85 -13.96 1.80 5.73
C PRO A 85 -12.52 1.28 5.81
N ASP A 86 -11.78 1.71 6.85
CA ASP A 86 -10.46 1.17 7.22
C ASP A 86 -10.66 -0.24 7.79
N LEU A 87 -10.15 -1.25 7.08
CA LEU A 87 -10.42 -2.65 7.42
C LEU A 87 -9.54 -3.16 8.57
N ARG A 88 -8.56 -2.37 9.01
CA ARG A 88 -7.76 -2.70 10.19
C ARG A 88 -8.57 -2.63 11.48
N LYS A 89 -9.76 -2.03 11.44
CA LYS A 89 -10.70 -1.93 12.57
C LYS A 89 -11.63 -3.13 12.70
N LEU A 90 -11.47 -4.15 11.85
CA LEU A 90 -12.26 -5.37 12.00
C LEU A 90 -11.76 -6.18 13.19
N ASP A 91 -12.67 -6.62 14.04
CA ASP A 91 -12.37 -7.54 15.13
C ASP A 91 -12.04 -8.95 14.62
N ILE A 92 -11.41 -9.73 15.52
CA ILE A 92 -11.05 -11.13 15.30
C ILE A 92 -11.98 -11.97 16.16
N ASP A 93 -13.23 -12.04 15.72
CA ASP A 93 -14.28 -12.85 16.31
C ASP A 93 -15.20 -13.40 15.22
N LYS A 94 -16.03 -14.36 15.62
CA LYS A 94 -16.92 -15.10 14.72
C LYS A 94 -17.95 -14.19 14.06
N GLU A 95 -18.51 -13.24 14.82
CA GLU A 95 -19.51 -12.30 14.33
C GLU A 95 -18.94 -11.42 13.23
N THR A 96 -17.71 -10.93 13.40
CA THR A 96 -16.99 -10.13 12.41
C THR A 96 -16.60 -10.96 11.19
N ASP A 97 -16.25 -12.23 11.37
CA ASP A 97 -15.95 -13.15 10.27
C ASP A 97 -17.17 -13.42 9.38
N GLN A 98 -18.33 -13.63 10.00
CA GLN A 98 -19.60 -13.74 9.27
C GLN A 98 -19.95 -12.42 8.57
N TYR A 99 -19.79 -11.28 9.26
CA TYR A 99 -20.01 -9.97 8.65
C TYR A 99 -19.08 -9.75 7.45
N PHE A 100 -17.81 -10.10 7.59
CA PHE A 100 -16.79 -9.95 6.55
C PHE A 100 -17.12 -10.80 5.33
N THR A 101 -17.35 -12.11 5.50
CA THR A 101 -17.64 -13.02 4.39
C THR A 101 -18.91 -12.64 3.65
N VAL A 102 -19.99 -12.28 4.35
CA VAL A 102 -21.23 -11.82 3.72
C VAL A 102 -21.00 -10.52 2.95
N SER A 103 -20.24 -9.58 3.53
CA SER A 103 -19.93 -8.30 2.88
C SER A 103 -19.08 -8.46 1.62
N VAL A 104 -18.07 -9.33 1.64
CA VAL A 104 -17.23 -9.61 0.46
C VAL A 104 -18.04 -10.32 -0.61
N ARG A 105 -18.78 -11.38 -0.25
CA ARG A 105 -19.54 -12.17 -1.23
C ARG A 105 -20.62 -11.34 -1.90
N ARG A 106 -21.45 -10.67 -1.11
CA ARG A 106 -22.66 -10.00 -1.60
C ARG A 106 -22.46 -8.52 -1.96
N GLY A 107 -21.30 -7.95 -1.63
CA GLY A 107 -21.04 -6.53 -1.80
C GLY A 107 -21.95 -5.66 -0.93
N LYS A 108 -22.02 -4.38 -1.28
CA LYS A 108 -22.90 -3.38 -0.64
C LYS A 108 -23.53 -2.50 -1.70
N VAL A 109 -24.84 -2.59 -1.86
CA VAL A 109 -25.63 -1.76 -2.78
C VAL A 109 -26.60 -0.91 -1.95
N ARG A 110 -26.68 0.39 -2.23
CA ARG A 110 -27.67 1.29 -1.62
C ARG A 110 -28.31 2.14 -2.72
N ASN A 111 -29.64 2.19 -2.75
CA ASN A 111 -30.40 2.96 -3.76
C ASN A 111 -29.96 2.67 -5.21
N GLY A 112 -29.63 1.41 -5.52
CA GLY A 112 -29.15 0.99 -6.84
C GLY A 112 -27.67 1.31 -7.13
N ALA A 113 -27.00 2.11 -6.29
CA ALA A 113 -25.57 2.38 -6.41
C ALA A 113 -24.74 1.29 -5.71
N VAL A 114 -23.73 0.77 -6.41
CA VAL A 114 -22.79 -0.24 -5.90
C VAL A 114 -21.65 0.48 -5.16
N TYR A 115 -21.59 0.32 -3.84
CA TYR A 115 -20.55 0.89 -2.98
C TYR A 115 -19.38 -0.07 -2.76
N MET A 116 -19.68 -1.37 -2.76
CA MET A 116 -18.70 -2.44 -2.72
C MET A 116 -19.20 -3.50 -3.70
N PRO A 117 -18.41 -3.87 -4.73
CA PRO A 117 -18.84 -4.88 -5.69
C PRO A 117 -18.99 -6.24 -5.00
N PRO A 118 -19.92 -7.10 -5.44
CA PRO A 118 -19.98 -8.48 -4.99
C PRO A 118 -18.81 -9.28 -5.57
N PHE A 119 -18.23 -10.16 -4.76
CA PHE A 119 -17.13 -11.04 -5.16
C PHE A 119 -17.53 -12.52 -5.22
N GLU A 120 -18.79 -12.84 -4.91
CA GLU A 120 -19.33 -14.21 -5.01
C GLU A 120 -19.21 -14.74 -6.45
N GLY A 121 -18.71 -15.97 -6.58
CA GLY A 121 -18.44 -16.61 -7.88
C GLY A 121 -17.14 -16.18 -8.54
N ILE A 122 -16.44 -15.16 -8.01
CA ILE A 122 -15.15 -14.69 -8.53
C ILE A 122 -14.03 -15.06 -7.57
N LEU A 123 -14.21 -14.77 -6.28
CA LEU A 123 -13.29 -15.20 -5.23
C LEU A 123 -13.80 -16.51 -4.63
N SER A 124 -12.91 -17.51 -4.57
CA SER A 124 -13.19 -18.75 -3.83
C SER A 124 -13.22 -18.48 -2.33
N GLN A 125 -13.74 -19.44 -1.58
CA GLN A 125 -13.72 -19.38 -0.11
C GLN A 125 -12.29 -19.21 0.43
N GLU A 126 -11.33 -19.94 -0.13
CA GLU A 126 -9.92 -19.82 0.25
C GLU A 126 -9.38 -18.41 0.00
N ALA A 127 -9.73 -17.79 -1.11
CA ALA A 127 -9.26 -16.44 -1.43
C ALA A 127 -9.82 -15.42 -0.44
N VAL A 128 -11.11 -15.51 -0.11
CA VAL A 128 -11.75 -14.63 0.87
C VAL A 128 -11.13 -14.80 2.26
N TRP A 129 -10.90 -16.03 2.70
CA TRP A 129 -10.26 -16.29 3.99
C TRP A 129 -8.80 -15.90 4.03
N ALA A 130 -8.05 -16.07 2.93
CA ALA A 130 -6.68 -15.58 2.84
C ALA A 130 -6.63 -14.05 2.99
N ILE A 131 -7.57 -13.32 2.36
CA ILE A 131 -7.71 -11.87 2.56
C ILE A 131 -7.99 -11.55 4.03
N LYS A 132 -8.90 -12.28 4.69
CA LYS A 132 -9.18 -12.08 6.13
C LYS A 132 -7.91 -12.34 6.98
N ALA A 133 -7.19 -13.42 6.73
CA ALA A 133 -5.93 -13.74 7.42
C ALA A 133 -4.90 -12.61 7.27
N TYR A 134 -4.78 -12.03 6.06
CA TYR A 134 -3.97 -10.84 5.84
C TYR A 134 -4.47 -9.64 6.67
N LEU A 135 -5.77 -9.34 6.65
CA LEU A 135 -6.34 -8.22 7.40
C LEU A 135 -6.14 -8.35 8.91
N GLU A 136 -6.19 -9.56 9.46
CA GLU A 136 -5.90 -9.81 10.88
C GLU A 136 -4.47 -9.41 11.26
N THR A 137 -3.50 -9.57 10.36
CA THR A 137 -2.11 -9.10 10.60
C THR A 137 -1.96 -7.58 10.52
N ARG A 138 -2.94 -6.91 9.90
CA ARG A 138 -2.99 -5.44 9.78
C ARG A 138 -3.88 -4.81 10.84
N ARG A 139 -4.56 -5.61 11.66
CA ARG A 139 -5.54 -5.13 12.64
C ARG A 139 -4.92 -4.10 13.58
N GLU A 140 -5.61 -2.99 13.74
CA GLU A 140 -5.44 -2.05 14.84
C GLU A 140 -6.50 -2.40 15.90
N PRO A 141 -6.13 -2.91 17.09
CA PRO A 141 -7.10 -3.16 18.14
C PRO A 141 -7.86 -1.88 18.50
N GLU A 142 -9.19 -1.97 18.60
CA GLU A 142 -10.06 -0.84 18.92
C GLU A 142 -9.70 -0.20 20.28
N ASP A 143 -9.09 -0.99 21.17
CA ASP A 143 -8.61 -0.63 22.51
C ASP A 143 -7.10 -0.29 22.58
N ALA A 144 -6.38 -0.27 21.45
CA ALA A 144 -4.94 0.04 21.41
C ALA A 144 -4.57 1.49 21.80
N GLY A 145 -5.54 2.28 22.26
CA GLY A 145 -5.37 3.71 22.54
C GLY A 145 -5.21 4.53 21.26
N PRO A 146 -4.92 5.84 21.35
CA PRO A 146 -4.46 6.57 20.18
C PRO A 146 -3.26 5.82 19.59
N ARG A 147 -3.04 5.90 18.26
CA ARG A 147 -1.76 5.48 17.62
C ARG A 147 -0.64 5.84 18.57
N ASN A 148 0.46 5.08 18.52
CA ASN A 148 1.72 5.60 19.02
C ASN A 148 1.79 7.09 18.64
N PRO A 149 1.80 8.03 19.62
CA PRO A 149 1.60 9.44 19.32
C PRO A 149 2.60 9.96 18.28
N MET A 150 3.73 9.27 18.15
CA MET A 150 4.78 9.54 17.18
C MET A 150 4.43 9.09 15.77
N GLU A 151 3.75 7.96 15.60
CA GLU A 151 3.24 7.55 14.29
C GLU A 151 2.13 8.49 13.80
N GLN A 152 1.24 8.92 14.70
CA GLN A 152 0.24 9.95 14.36
C GLN A 152 0.90 11.28 14.00
N LEU A 153 1.90 11.70 14.77
CA LEU A 153 2.68 12.89 14.46
C LEU A 153 3.41 12.74 13.12
N ALA A 154 3.95 11.56 12.79
CA ALA A 154 4.59 11.29 11.50
C ALA A 154 3.58 11.40 10.35
N LYS A 155 2.36 10.89 10.56
CA LYS A 155 1.27 10.98 9.58
C LYS A 155 0.85 12.42 9.35
N THR A 156 0.54 13.17 10.41
CA THR A 156 0.09 14.58 10.30
C THR A 156 1.19 15.50 9.80
N SER A 157 2.45 15.15 10.07
CA SER A 157 3.64 15.80 9.53
C SER A 157 4.00 15.36 8.10
N SER A 158 3.14 14.60 7.41
CA SER A 158 3.34 14.09 6.05
C SER A 158 4.61 13.25 5.83
N CYS A 159 5.23 12.74 6.90
CA CYS A 159 6.42 11.91 6.82
C CYS A 159 6.10 10.52 6.22
N LEU A 160 4.89 10.01 6.54
CA LEU A 160 4.42 8.71 6.04
C LEU A 160 4.08 8.70 4.55
N SER A 161 4.03 9.85 3.89
CA SER A 161 3.85 9.92 2.42
C SER A 161 5.07 9.43 1.64
N CYS A 162 6.23 9.33 2.31
CA CYS A 162 7.48 8.90 1.69
C CYS A 162 8.19 7.81 2.48
N HIS A 163 7.93 7.67 3.77
CA HIS A 163 8.56 6.67 4.64
C HIS A 163 7.52 5.71 5.21
N GLY A 164 7.74 4.41 5.07
CA GLY A 164 6.95 3.39 5.76
C GLY A 164 7.56 3.04 7.11
N VAL A 165 6.75 2.47 8.02
CA VAL A 165 7.26 1.95 9.30
C VAL A 165 8.15 0.73 9.04
N ASP A 166 7.60 -0.22 8.27
CA ASP A 166 8.20 -1.51 7.95
C ASP A 166 8.60 -1.68 6.49
N ASN A 167 7.92 -0.98 5.60
CA ASN A 167 8.08 -1.09 4.16
C ASN A 167 8.83 0.11 3.58
N ARG A 168 9.77 -0.18 2.68
CA ARG A 168 10.49 0.85 1.91
C ARG A 168 9.55 1.44 0.85
N MET A 169 9.50 2.76 0.76
CA MET A 169 8.70 3.48 -0.23
C MET A 169 9.61 4.40 -1.05
N VAL A 170 9.35 5.72 -1.03
CA VAL A 170 10.23 6.73 -1.63
C VAL A 170 11.52 6.86 -0.83
N GLY A 171 11.39 6.87 0.51
CA GLY A 171 12.46 6.83 1.48
C GLY A 171 12.62 5.44 2.11
N PRO A 172 13.71 5.23 2.89
CA PRO A 172 13.90 4.00 3.67
C PRO A 172 12.78 3.82 4.69
N ALA A 173 12.49 2.57 5.05
CA ALA A 173 11.58 2.27 6.15
C ALA A 173 12.18 2.76 7.48
N TYR A 174 11.35 3.18 8.44
CA TYR A 174 11.85 3.65 9.73
C TYR A 174 12.65 2.59 10.48
N ARG A 175 12.26 1.32 10.38
CA ARG A 175 13.03 0.21 10.95
C ARG A 175 14.36 -0.05 10.26
N GLU A 176 14.48 0.24 8.96
CA GLU A 176 15.79 0.24 8.28
C GLU A 176 16.69 1.35 8.83
N ILE A 177 16.14 2.53 9.09
CA ILE A 177 16.87 3.64 9.71
C ILE A 177 17.33 3.24 11.11
N ALA A 178 16.41 2.74 11.95
CA ALA A 178 16.71 2.29 13.31
C ALA A 178 17.89 1.30 13.32
N LYS A 179 17.81 0.28 12.47
CA LYS A 179 18.83 -0.77 12.33
C LYS A 179 20.18 -0.20 11.87
N ARG A 180 20.19 0.70 10.88
CA ARG A 180 21.45 1.30 10.38
C ARG A 180 22.17 2.12 11.45
N TYR A 181 21.43 2.76 12.34
CA TYR A 181 21.97 3.68 13.35
C TYR A 181 22.02 3.09 14.76
N GLU A 182 21.73 1.80 14.95
CA GLU A 182 21.57 1.15 16.26
C GLU A 182 22.79 1.33 17.20
N ARG A 183 24.01 1.44 16.64
CA ARG A 183 25.26 1.57 17.39
C ARG A 183 25.83 2.99 17.42
N ASP A 184 25.17 3.94 16.77
CA ASP A 184 25.65 5.31 16.66
C ASP A 184 25.10 6.17 17.81
N LYS A 185 25.95 6.42 18.82
CA LYS A 185 25.60 7.29 19.96
C LYS A 185 25.22 8.71 19.56
N ASN A 186 25.57 9.15 18.35
CA ASN A 186 25.24 10.47 17.81
C ASN A 186 24.08 10.45 16.81
N ALA A 187 23.38 9.31 16.67
CA ALA A 187 22.33 9.12 15.68
C ALA A 187 21.22 10.18 15.78
N GLU A 188 20.70 10.46 16.97
CA GLU A 188 19.63 11.44 17.17
C GLU A 188 20.03 12.81 16.62
N ALA A 189 21.20 13.32 17.01
CA ALA A 189 21.67 14.63 16.59
C ALA A 189 21.95 14.69 15.08
N LYS A 190 22.49 13.61 14.49
CA LYS A 190 22.74 13.51 13.04
C LYS A 190 21.42 13.51 12.26
N LEU A 191 20.47 12.67 12.67
CA LEU A 191 19.18 12.53 12.01
C LEU A 191 18.34 13.79 12.17
N LEU A 192 18.31 14.41 13.34
CA LEU A 192 17.62 15.69 13.55
C LEU A 192 18.13 16.77 12.60
N ARG A 193 19.46 16.89 12.46
CA ARG A 193 20.06 17.82 11.47
C ARG A 193 19.68 17.45 10.04
N LYS A 194 19.68 16.15 9.71
CA LYS A 194 19.35 15.66 8.36
C LYS A 194 17.89 15.95 8.01
N VAL A 195 16.95 15.70 8.93
CA VAL A 195 15.51 15.94 8.72
C VAL A 195 15.24 17.45 8.59
N LYS A 196 15.87 18.28 9.43
CA LYS A 196 15.69 19.74 9.40
C LYS A 196 16.24 20.38 8.11
N LYS A 197 17.37 19.90 7.60
CA LYS A 197 18.06 20.47 6.43
C LYS A 197 17.74 19.75 5.11
N GLY A 198 17.15 18.56 5.18
CA GLY A 198 16.98 17.67 4.03
C GLY A 198 18.30 17.15 3.46
N GLY A 199 18.24 16.72 2.21
CA GLY A 199 19.40 16.43 1.36
C GLY A 199 19.37 15.05 0.73
N VAL A 200 20.41 14.74 -0.03
CA VAL A 200 20.50 13.57 -0.92
C VAL A 200 21.69 12.67 -0.54
N GLY A 201 21.77 11.47 -1.10
CA GLY A 201 22.97 10.61 -1.08
C GLY A 201 23.04 9.60 0.06
N ALA A 202 22.40 9.86 1.20
CA ALA A 202 22.47 8.96 2.37
C ALA A 202 21.83 7.58 2.11
N TRP A 203 20.77 7.55 1.30
CA TRP A 203 19.95 6.36 1.02
C TRP A 203 19.65 6.17 -0.47
N GLY A 204 20.39 6.87 -1.34
CA GLY A 204 20.18 6.88 -2.79
C GLY A 204 20.15 8.30 -3.36
N LYS A 205 19.70 8.38 -4.62
CA LYS A 205 19.66 9.63 -5.40
C LYS A 205 18.41 10.48 -5.16
N VAL A 206 17.39 9.94 -4.50
CA VAL A 206 16.16 10.67 -4.17
C VAL A 206 16.45 11.66 -3.04
N PRO A 207 16.22 12.97 -3.24
CA PRO A 207 16.43 13.96 -2.19
C PRO A 207 15.30 13.91 -1.15
N MET A 208 15.66 13.92 0.13
CA MET A 208 14.71 14.18 1.21
C MET A 208 14.51 15.70 1.36
N PRO A 209 13.28 16.23 1.28
CA PRO A 209 13.03 17.66 1.46
C PRO A 209 13.33 18.11 2.91
N PRO A 210 13.67 19.40 3.13
CA PRO A 210 13.84 19.95 4.47
C PRO A 210 12.49 20.03 5.19
N MET A 211 12.42 19.45 6.39
CA MET A 211 11.23 19.51 7.24
C MET A 211 11.29 20.68 8.25
N SER A 212 11.78 21.84 7.82
CA SER A 212 12.00 23.01 8.70
C SER A 212 10.73 23.68 9.20
N ALA A 213 9.57 23.39 8.59
CA ALA A 213 8.27 23.88 9.01
C ALA A 213 7.73 23.16 10.27
N ILE A 214 8.29 21.99 10.62
CA ILE A 214 7.89 21.23 11.81
C ILE A 214 8.69 21.74 13.01
N PRO A 215 8.06 21.99 14.18
CA PRO A 215 8.77 22.36 15.40
C PRO A 215 9.90 21.38 15.73
N GLU A 216 11.06 21.89 16.15
CA GLU A 216 12.22 21.03 16.44
C GLU A 216 11.94 20.01 17.55
N LYS A 217 11.08 20.37 18.52
CA LYS A 217 10.59 19.46 19.56
C LYS A 217 9.94 18.21 18.94
N ASP A 218 9.09 18.39 17.95
CA ASP A 218 8.32 17.33 17.30
C ASP A 218 9.23 16.50 16.40
N LEU A 219 10.14 17.14 15.65
CA LEU A 219 11.18 16.43 14.88
C LEU A 219 12.07 15.56 15.77
N ARG A 220 12.47 16.08 16.94
CA ARG A 220 13.28 15.32 17.90
C ARG A 220 12.52 14.12 18.45
N ALA A 221 11.24 14.30 18.77
CA ALA A 221 10.38 13.21 19.24
C ALA A 221 10.23 12.11 18.17
N LEU A 222 9.99 12.50 16.92
CA LEU A 222 9.94 11.59 15.77
C LEU A 222 11.26 10.84 15.56
N VAL A 223 12.40 11.52 15.59
CA VAL A 223 13.71 10.89 15.41
C VAL A 223 13.99 9.87 16.53
N LYS A 224 13.66 10.19 17.78
CA LYS A 224 13.81 9.25 18.90
C LYS A 224 12.95 8.02 18.73
N TRP A 225 11.69 8.20 18.33
CA TRP A 225 10.77 7.09 18.06
C TRP A 225 11.26 6.18 16.93
N ILE A 226 11.74 6.77 15.83
CA ILE A 226 12.35 6.02 14.72
C ILE A 226 13.53 5.20 15.23
N LEU A 227 14.45 5.81 16.00
CA LEU A 227 15.62 5.10 16.55
C LEU A 227 15.25 4.01 17.56
N ALA A 228 14.09 4.12 18.23
CA ALA A 228 13.54 3.10 19.10
C ALA A 228 12.86 1.93 18.35
N GLY A 229 12.88 1.96 17.01
CA GLY A 229 12.35 0.91 16.14
C GLY A 229 10.94 1.16 15.61
N ALA A 230 10.45 2.40 15.72
CA ALA A 230 9.14 2.84 15.23
C ALA A 230 7.98 1.92 15.65
N ARG A 231 8.00 1.54 16.93
CA ARG A 231 6.96 0.78 17.64
C ARG A 231 6.32 1.67 18.68
#